data_AF-A0AB39XWR0-F1
#
_entry.id   AF-A0AB39XWR0-F1
#
_cell.length_a   1.000
_cell.length_b   1.000
_cell.length_c   1.000
_cell.angle_alpha   90.00
_cell.angle_beta   90.00
_cell.angle_gamma   90.00
#
_symmetry.space_group_name_H-M   'P 1'
#
loop_
_entity.id
_entity.type
_entity.pdbx_description
1 polymer ?
#
loop_
_entity_poly.entity_id
_entity_poly.type
_entity_poly.pdbx_seq_one_letter_code
_entity_poly.pdbx_strand_id
1 'polypeptide(L)'
;MRHAHGPALWPSERGLRIGLQRLDSRFATYRDALGLDPALEFHSLRRSYITHLIEDGYDPLFVQQQVGHEYASTTAIYTCVSSDFRTRTLRRALDATVEAAMRPGRTS
;
A
#
# COMPACT_ATOMS: atom_id res chain seq x y z
N MET A 1 34.47 -10.92 12.70
CA MET A 1 33.61 -10.61 11.54
C MET A 1 33.82 -9.14 11.19
N ARG A 2 34.29 -8.82 9.98
CA ARG A 2 34.39 -7.43 9.52
C ARG A 2 33.03 -7.04 8.93
N HIS A 3 32.31 -6.14 9.60
CA HIS A 3 31.13 -5.52 8.99
C HIS A 3 31.59 -4.73 7.77
N ALA A 4 30.99 -4.99 6.60
CA ALA A 4 31.24 -4.22 5.40
C ALA A 4 30.64 -2.82 5.62
N HIS A 5 31.49 -1.81 5.87
CA HIS A 5 31.11 -0.41 6.04
C HIS A 5 30.73 0.25 4.70
N GLY A 6 29.72 -0.31 4.02
CA GLY A 6 29.09 0.30 2.85
C GLY A 6 27.89 1.18 3.24
N PRO A 7 27.41 2.07 2.35
CA PRO A 7 26.28 2.98 2.62
C PRO A 7 24.92 2.27 2.72
N ALA A 8 24.89 0.94 2.81
CA ALA A 8 23.64 0.20 2.83
C ALA A 8 23.02 0.26 4.23
N LEU A 9 21.75 0.66 4.29
CA LEU A 9 20.97 0.63 5.52
C LEU A 9 20.81 -0.79 6.08
N TRP A 10 20.76 -1.80 5.19
CA TRP A 10 20.72 -3.22 5.56
C TRP A 10 21.91 -3.98 4.96
N PRO A 11 23.03 -4.07 5.70
CA PRO A 11 24.18 -4.85 5.29
C PRO A 11 23.90 -6.35 5.40
N SER A 12 24.67 -7.16 4.69
CA SER A 12 24.63 -8.62 4.86
C SER A 12 25.93 -9.12 5.49
N GLU A 13 25.90 -10.25 6.18
CA GLU A 13 27.12 -10.83 6.79
C GLU A 13 28.22 -11.15 5.75
N ARG A 14 27.83 -11.41 4.51
CA ARG A 14 28.73 -11.84 3.42
C ARG A 14 28.94 -10.77 2.34
N GLY A 15 28.43 -9.55 2.50
CA GLY A 15 28.46 -8.55 1.44
C GLY A 15 27.80 -7.21 1.79
N LEU A 16 27.90 -6.26 0.88
CA LEU A 16 27.54 -4.85 1.12
C LEU A 16 26.05 -4.60 1.40
N ARG A 17 25.14 -5.46 0.91
CA ARG A 17 23.68 -5.28 1.00
C ARG A 17 22.95 -6.62 1.06
N ILE A 18 21.83 -6.69 1.77
CA ILE A 18 20.91 -7.83 1.73
C ILE A 18 20.21 -7.95 0.37
N GLY A 19 20.17 -9.16 -0.20
CA GLY A 19 19.46 -9.44 -1.44
C GLY A 19 18.00 -9.84 -1.22
N LEU A 20 17.13 -9.60 -2.21
CA LEU A 20 15.69 -9.89 -2.14
C LEU A 20 15.40 -11.37 -1.84
N GLN A 21 16.05 -12.30 -2.54
CA GLN A 21 15.88 -13.74 -2.27
C GLN A 21 16.16 -14.11 -0.81
N ARG A 22 17.13 -13.44 -0.16
CA ARG A 22 17.43 -13.66 1.25
C ARG A 22 16.31 -13.16 2.17
N LEU A 23 15.67 -12.05 1.82
CA LEU A 23 14.49 -11.54 2.54
C LEU A 23 13.31 -12.49 2.38
N ASP A 24 13.04 -12.97 1.17
CA ASP A 24 11.96 -13.93 0.90
C ASP A 24 12.18 -15.24 1.66
N SER A 25 13.39 -15.81 1.60
CA SER A 25 13.72 -17.02 2.34
C SER A 25 13.62 -16.83 3.86
N ARG A 26 14.01 -15.67 4.39
CA ARG A 26 13.83 -15.39 5.83
C ARG A 26 12.38 -15.19 6.23
N PHE A 27 11.60 -14.50 5.40
CA PHE A 27 10.17 -14.39 5.62
C PHE A 27 9.51 -15.77 5.65
N ALA A 28 9.81 -16.64 4.66
CA ALA A 28 9.29 -18.01 4.63
C ALA A 28 9.68 -18.80 5.89
N THR A 29 10.93 -18.66 6.36
CA THR A 29 11.37 -19.29 7.63
C THR A 29 10.48 -18.87 8.81
N TYR A 30 10.19 -17.57 8.96
CA TYR A 30 9.36 -17.07 10.06
C TYR A 30 7.89 -17.45 9.89
N ARG A 31 7.36 -17.37 8.68
CA ARG A 31 6.00 -17.82 8.34
C ARG A 31 5.77 -19.26 8.77
N ASP A 32 6.70 -20.15 8.40
CA ASP A 32 6.61 -21.58 8.72
C ASP A 32 6.72 -21.81 10.23
N ALA A 33 7.63 -21.11 10.91
CA ALA A 33 7.79 -21.19 12.36
C ALA A 33 6.55 -20.70 13.14
N LEU A 34 5.79 -19.77 12.56
CA LEU A 34 4.54 -19.24 13.12
C LEU A 34 3.30 -20.04 12.68
N GLY A 35 3.45 -21.07 11.84
CA GLY A 35 2.34 -21.86 11.33
C GLY A 35 1.39 -21.09 10.42
N LEU A 36 1.89 -20.06 9.74
CA LEU A 36 1.10 -19.23 8.82
C LEU A 36 0.97 -19.91 7.44
N ASP A 37 -0.04 -19.48 6.67
CA ASP A 37 -0.34 -20.03 5.34
C ASP A 37 0.88 -19.95 4.40
N PRO A 38 1.32 -21.07 3.78
CA PRO A 38 2.42 -21.10 2.80
C PRO A 38 2.26 -20.18 1.58
N ALA A 39 1.04 -19.76 1.26
CA ALA A 39 0.77 -18.78 0.20
C ALA A 39 1.21 -17.35 0.57
N LEU A 40 1.54 -17.09 1.85
CA LEU A 40 2.09 -15.81 2.26
C LEU A 40 3.56 -15.72 1.82
N GLU A 41 3.86 -14.64 1.11
CA GLU A 41 5.19 -14.27 0.66
C GLU A 41 5.52 -12.84 1.10
N PHE A 42 6.77 -12.41 0.91
CA PHE A 42 7.19 -11.06 1.30
C PHE A 42 6.34 -9.96 0.62
N HIS A 43 5.87 -10.21 -0.61
CA HIS A 43 4.96 -9.30 -1.31
C HIS A 43 3.59 -9.18 -0.62
N SER A 44 3.12 -10.21 0.10
CA SER A 44 1.86 -10.16 0.83
C SER A 44 1.82 -9.04 1.88
N LEU A 45 2.98 -8.67 2.46
CA LEU A 45 3.10 -7.52 3.37
C LEU A 45 2.81 -6.19 2.66
N ARG A 46 3.27 -6.03 1.41
CA ARG A 46 2.95 -4.84 0.60
C ARG A 46 1.46 -4.80 0.29
N ARG A 47 0.86 -5.95 -0.05
CA ARG A 47 -0.56 -6.05 -0.36
C ARG A 47 -1.42 -5.68 0.83
N SER A 48 -1.13 -6.23 2.02
CA SER A 48 -1.89 -5.89 3.24
C SER A 48 -1.75 -4.42 3.60
N TYR A 49 -0.55 -3.83 3.47
CA TYR A 49 -0.34 -2.40 3.68
C TYR A 49 -1.22 -1.54 2.77
N ILE A 50 -1.23 -1.82 1.47
CA ILE A 50 -2.06 -1.09 0.50
C ILE A 50 -3.55 -1.27 0.83
N THR A 51 -3.99 -2.50 1.07
CA THR A 51 -5.39 -2.79 1.41
C THR A 51 -5.84 -2.00 2.63
N HIS A 52 -5.07 -2.00 3.72
CA HIS A 52 -5.43 -1.25 4.92
C HIS A 52 -5.52 0.27 4.70
N LEU A 53 -4.59 0.86 3.94
CA LEU A 53 -4.68 2.28 3.63
C LEU A 53 -5.95 2.62 2.84
N ILE A 54 -6.32 1.78 1.88
CA ILE A 54 -7.54 1.99 1.09
C ILE A 54 -8.79 1.80 1.96
N GLU A 55 -8.81 0.80 2.85
CA GLU A 55 -9.89 0.55 3.80
C GLU A 55 -10.08 1.72 4.79
N ASP A 56 -8.97 2.30 5.26
CA ASP A 56 -8.94 3.48 6.14
C ASP A 56 -9.32 4.78 5.40
N GLY A 57 -9.52 4.72 4.08
CA GLY A 57 -10.01 5.83 3.27
C GLY A 57 -8.93 6.82 2.83
N TYR A 58 -7.66 6.41 2.81
CA TYR A 58 -6.59 7.20 2.21
C TYR A 58 -6.81 7.35 0.70
N ASP A 59 -6.37 8.49 0.15
CA ASP A 59 -6.47 8.77 -1.28
C ASP A 59 -5.69 7.71 -2.09
N PRO A 60 -6.32 6.98 -3.02
CA PRO A 60 -5.64 6.00 -3.85
C PRO A 60 -4.44 6.55 -4.64
N LEU A 61 -4.47 7.83 -5.03
CA LEU A 61 -3.34 8.46 -5.72
C LEU A 61 -2.13 8.60 -4.79
N PHE A 62 -2.36 9.01 -3.55
CA PHE A 62 -1.35 9.05 -2.50
C PHE A 62 -0.75 7.66 -2.23
N VAL A 63 -1.61 6.64 -2.08
CA VAL A 63 -1.14 5.26 -1.84
C VAL A 63 -0.29 4.76 -3.00
N GLN A 64 -0.70 5.01 -4.25
CA GLN A 64 0.04 4.62 -5.45
C GLN A 64 1.44 5.25 -5.51
N GLN A 65 1.53 6.55 -5.23
CA GLN A 65 2.82 7.26 -5.21
C GLN A 65 3.74 6.70 -4.12
N GLN A 66 3.21 6.38 -2.95
CA GLN A 66 3.99 5.86 -1.83
C GLN A 66 4.64 4.50 -2.13
N VAL A 67 3.95 3.61 -2.86
CA VAL A 67 4.47 2.27 -3.17
C VAL A 67 5.32 2.20 -4.43
N GLY A 68 5.48 3.32 -5.14
CA GLY A 68 6.43 3.50 -6.24
C GLY A 68 6.16 2.63 -7.47
N HIS A 69 4.90 2.28 -7.75
CA HIS A 69 4.57 1.50 -8.94
C HIS A 69 4.58 2.40 -10.20
N GLU A 70 5.51 2.13 -11.11
CA GLU A 70 5.61 2.77 -12.44
C GLU A 70 4.41 2.40 -13.35
N TYR A 71 3.68 1.32 -13.03
CA TYR A 71 2.44 0.92 -13.72
C TYR A 71 1.22 0.98 -12.81
N ALA A 72 0.26 1.84 -13.17
CA ALA A 72 -1.04 1.99 -12.50
C ALA A 72 -1.88 0.70 -12.43
N SER A 73 -1.56 -0.31 -13.25
CA SER A 73 -2.27 -1.59 -13.32
C SER A 73 -2.13 -2.46 -12.06
N THR A 74 -1.09 -2.29 -11.23
CA THR A 74 -0.92 -3.08 -10.00
C THR A 74 -1.75 -2.55 -8.82
N THR A 75 -2.12 -1.27 -8.84
CA THR A 75 -2.95 -0.63 -7.80
C THR A 75 -4.44 -0.66 -8.15
N ALA A 76 -4.78 -0.70 -9.45
CA ALA A 76 -6.16 -0.72 -9.94
C ALA A 76 -7.01 -1.88 -9.39
N ILE A 77 -6.39 -3.01 -9.03
CA ILE A 77 -7.07 -4.14 -8.40
C ILE A 77 -7.59 -3.75 -7.00
N TYR A 78 -6.87 -2.92 -6.23
CA TYR A 78 -7.27 -2.49 -4.89
C TYR A 78 -8.31 -1.37 -4.90
N THR A 79 -8.35 -0.56 -5.95
CA THR A 79 -9.41 0.44 -6.16
C THR A 79 -10.78 -0.22 -6.40
N CYS A 80 -10.80 -1.47 -6.88
CA CYS A 80 -12.03 -2.19 -7.19
C CYS A 80 -12.67 -2.94 -6.01
N VAL A 81 -11.96 -3.11 -4.88
CA VAL A 81 -12.39 -4.06 -3.83
C VAL A 81 -13.36 -3.46 -2.82
N SER A 82 -13.38 -2.15 -2.60
CA SER A 82 -14.36 -1.55 -1.68
C SER A 82 -15.53 -0.92 -2.43
N SER A 83 -16.61 -1.67 -2.63
CA SER A 83 -17.91 -1.11 -3.07
C SER A 83 -18.34 0.06 -2.18
N ASP A 84 -17.98 -0.01 -0.90
CA ASP A 84 -18.30 0.97 0.11
C ASP A 84 -17.52 2.27 -0.09
N PHE A 85 -16.23 2.19 -0.43
CA PHE A 85 -15.43 3.36 -0.77
C PHE A 85 -15.97 4.06 -2.01
N ARG A 86 -16.24 3.31 -3.10
CA ARG A 86 -16.80 3.89 -4.33
C ARG A 86 -18.12 4.60 -4.05
N THR A 87 -19.01 3.93 -3.33
CA THR A 87 -20.31 4.49 -2.94
C THR A 87 -20.13 5.77 -2.11
N ARG A 88 -19.23 5.76 -1.12
CA ARG A 88 -18.98 6.89 -0.22
C ARG A 88 -18.38 8.10 -0.96
N THR A 89 -17.42 7.88 -1.85
CA THR A 89 -16.79 8.95 -2.64
C THR A 89 -17.79 9.60 -3.60
N LEU A 90 -18.60 8.79 -4.27
CA LEU A 90 -19.65 9.27 -5.18
C LEU A 90 -20.72 10.06 -4.40
N ARG A 91 -21.09 9.59 -3.22
CA ARG A 91 -22.04 10.26 -2.33
C ARG A 91 -21.50 11.60 -1.83
N ARG A 92 -20.23 11.68 -1.41
CA ARG A 92 -19.58 12.95 -1.02
C ARG A 92 -19.57 13.97 -2.14
N ALA A 93 -19.26 13.56 -3.37
CA ALA A 93 -19.25 14.46 -4.52
C ALA A 93 -20.68 14.98 -4.82
N LEU A 94 -21.68 14.11 -4.76
CA LEU A 94 -23.09 14.48 -4.91
C LEU A 94 -23.53 15.46 -3.81
N ASP A 95 -23.24 15.16 -2.55
CA ASP A 95 -23.60 16.02 -1.41
C ASP A 95 -22.99 17.41 -1.55
N ALA A 96 -21.72 17.51 -1.96
CA ALA A 96 -21.05 18.79 -2.21
C ALA A 96 -21.71 19.59 -3.35
N THR A 97 -22.13 18.91 -4.44
CA THR A 97 -22.84 19.58 -5.54
C THR A 97 -24.23 20.04 -5.14
N VAL A 98 -24.96 19.26 -4.34
CA VAL A 98 -26.27 19.64 -3.82
C VAL A 98 -26.14 20.81 -2.86
N GLU A 99 -25.17 20.80 -1.95
CA GLU A 99 -24.93 21.91 -1.03
C GLU A 99 -24.57 23.20 -1.77
N ALA A 100 -23.72 23.11 -2.81
CA ALA A 100 -23.40 24.24 -3.66
C ALA A 100 -24.62 24.80 -4.41
N ALA A 101 -25.50 23.93 -4.91
CA ALA A 101 -26.75 24.33 -5.58
C ALA A 101 -27.79 24.90 -4.60
N MET A 102 -27.78 24.44 -3.35
CA MET A 102 -28.71 24.86 -2.29
C MET A 102 -28.25 26.13 -1.56
N ARG A 103 -27.04 26.65 -1.81
CA ARG A 103 -26.62 27.97 -1.31
C ARG A 103 -27.31 29.07 -2.15
N PRO A 104 -28.28 29.81 -1.58
CA PRO A 104 -28.88 30.92 -2.30
C PRO A 104 -27.82 32.01 -2.53
N GLY A 105 -27.80 32.55 -3.74
CA GLY A 105 -26.78 33.49 -4.21
C GLY A 105 -26.51 34.61 -3.22
N ARG A 106 -25.25 34.72 -2.77
CA ARG A 106 -24.73 35.98 -2.24
C ARG A 106 -24.36 36.86 -3.43
N THR A 107 -25.38 37.40 -4.09
CA THR A 107 -25.24 38.59 -4.92
C THR A 107 -25.24 39.80 -3.99
N SER A 108 -24.08 40.45 -3.88
CA SER A 108 -23.97 41.87 -3.49
C SER A 108 -23.19 42.59 -4.57
#